data_AF-A0A2V9YBA4-F1
#
_entry.id   AF-A0A2V9YBA4-F1
#
_cell.length_a   1.000
_cell.length_b   1.000
_cell.length_c   1.000
_cell.angle_alpha   90.00
_cell.angle_beta   90.00
_cell.angle_gamma   90.00
#
_symmetry.space_group_name_H-M   'P 1'
#
loop_
_entity.id
_entity.type
_entity.pdbx_description
1 polymer ?
#
loop_
_entity_poly.entity_id
_entity_poly.type
_entity_poly.pdbx_seq_one_letter_code
_entity_poly.pdbx_strand_id
1 'polypeptide(L)'
;MLRLSLFLLLCIGIVPAPCQTSASKYQPGTILQVERHHVGASNTDTEPTQYDVSVRIDETVYVVLYTPSYGSNTVEFSEGLEFLFSVGKETLTLATPGKSDGNTNLPILRTTKLPAQPAIDWSKAPSQYYSMKMKNLSTELNLSDEQQAKIKPIAEQESAEAGGVIFTQVVPRKERLSQWEKIVRLSDQKMKPVLSQAQWQKLQELRKDQKRELKDLIAKKDSEGRK
;
A
#
# COMPACT_ATOMS: atom_id res chain seq x y z
N MET A 1 40.68 -60.25 7.78
CA MET A 1 40.51 -59.35 8.95
C MET A 1 41.62 -58.29 8.84
N LEU A 2 41.42 -57.25 8.02
CA LEU A 2 40.83 -55.94 8.32
C LEU A 2 41.82 -55.00 9.06
N ARG A 3 41.98 -53.78 8.49
CA ARG A 3 42.55 -52.51 9.02
C ARG A 3 43.97 -52.22 8.53
N LEU A 4 44.35 -51.01 8.11
CA LEU A 4 43.66 -49.71 8.04
C LEU A 4 44.44 -48.77 7.09
N SER A 5 43.70 -47.85 6.50
CA SER A 5 44.01 -46.72 5.62
C SER A 5 45.16 -45.79 6.01
N LEU A 6 45.72 -45.04 5.04
CA LEU A 6 45.57 -43.56 4.97
C LEU A 6 46.08 -42.99 3.63
N PHE A 7 45.16 -42.58 2.73
CA PHE A 7 45.44 -41.63 1.66
C PHE A 7 44.80 -40.31 2.06
N LEU A 8 45.61 -39.26 2.23
CA LEU A 8 45.18 -37.93 2.63
C LEU A 8 44.86 -37.13 1.37
N LEU A 9 43.56 -36.91 1.11
CA LEU A 9 43.06 -36.14 -0.03
C LEU A 9 42.72 -34.73 0.46
N LEU A 10 43.52 -33.75 0.03
CA LEU A 10 43.42 -32.33 0.37
C LEU A 10 42.36 -31.65 -0.50
N CYS A 11 41.15 -31.44 0.03
CA CYS A 11 40.10 -30.66 -0.64
C CYS A 11 40.19 -29.19 -0.25
N ILE A 12 40.54 -28.33 -1.23
CA ILE A 12 40.50 -26.87 -1.12
C ILE A 12 39.03 -26.43 -1.17
N GLY A 13 38.52 -25.90 -0.06
CA GLY A 13 37.18 -25.31 0.01
C GLY A 13 37.16 -23.91 -0.60
N ILE A 14 36.52 -23.77 -1.76
CA ILE A 14 36.10 -22.47 -2.29
C ILE A 14 34.80 -22.10 -1.56
N VAL A 15 34.84 -21.07 -0.72
CA VAL A 15 33.65 -20.48 -0.09
C VAL A 15 33.04 -19.48 -1.08
N PRO A 16 31.80 -19.67 -1.57
CA PRO A 16 31.11 -18.61 -2.27
C PRO A 16 30.54 -17.64 -1.23
N ALA A 17 30.98 -16.38 -1.27
CA ALA A 17 30.35 -15.29 -0.53
C ALA A 17 29.09 -14.83 -1.27
N PRO A 18 27.88 -14.93 -0.70
CA PRO A 18 26.71 -14.29 -1.29
C PRO A 18 26.72 -12.79 -0.95
N CYS A 19 27.36 -11.97 -1.78
CA CYS A 19 26.98 -10.56 -1.88
C CYS A 19 25.71 -10.46 -2.72
N GLN A 20 24.55 -10.54 -2.07
CA GLN A 20 23.29 -10.03 -2.65
C GLN A 20 22.95 -8.73 -1.92
N THR A 21 23.38 -7.60 -2.46
CA THR A 21 22.74 -6.32 -2.17
C THR A 21 21.32 -6.40 -2.68
N SER A 22 20.33 -6.44 -1.77
CA SER A 22 18.92 -6.43 -2.11
C SER A 22 18.63 -5.20 -2.99
N ALA A 23 18.33 -5.42 -4.27
CA ALA A 23 17.89 -4.33 -5.14
C ALA A 23 16.57 -3.80 -4.58
N SER A 24 16.56 -2.52 -4.17
CA SER A 24 15.36 -1.88 -3.65
C SER A 24 14.27 -1.87 -4.72
N LYS A 25 13.12 -2.50 -4.41
CA LYS A 25 12.00 -2.72 -5.34
C LYS A 25 11.30 -1.39 -5.64
N TYR A 26 11.09 -1.10 -6.92
CA TYR A 26 10.29 0.06 -7.35
C TYR A 26 8.80 -0.14 -7.04
N GLN A 27 8.15 0.94 -6.61
CA GLN A 27 6.77 0.99 -6.15
C GLN A 27 6.09 2.27 -6.66
N PRO A 28 4.79 2.25 -6.97
CA PRO A 28 4.07 3.44 -7.37
C PRO A 28 3.98 4.46 -6.22
N GLY A 29 4.19 5.73 -6.52
CA GLY A 29 4.01 6.85 -5.59
C GLY A 29 3.28 8.01 -6.26
N THR A 30 2.39 8.66 -5.51
CA THR A 30 1.60 9.81 -5.97
C THR A 30 2.20 11.10 -5.42
N ILE A 31 2.41 12.10 -6.28
CA ILE A 31 2.75 13.46 -5.85
C ILE A 31 1.53 14.08 -5.17
N LEU A 32 1.67 14.46 -3.91
CA LEU A 32 0.62 15.11 -3.13
C LEU A 32 0.70 16.63 -3.21
N GLN A 33 1.92 17.17 -3.22
CA GLN A 33 2.17 18.60 -3.11
C GLN A 33 3.57 18.94 -3.60
N VAL A 34 3.75 20.13 -4.18
CA VAL A 34 5.05 20.68 -4.57
C VAL A 34 5.14 22.12 -4.08
N GLU A 35 6.11 22.41 -3.21
CA GLU A 35 6.35 23.74 -2.66
C GLU A 35 7.79 24.18 -2.99
N ARG A 36 8.03 25.50 -3.06
CA ARG A 36 9.40 26.01 -3.21
C ARG A 36 10.18 25.73 -1.92
N HIS A 37 11.38 25.19 -2.05
CA HIS A 37 12.23 24.96 -0.89
C HIS A 37 12.74 26.31 -0.36
N HIS A 38 12.44 26.61 0.91
CA HIS A 38 12.84 27.86 1.57
C HIS A 38 14.05 27.61 2.49
N VAL A 39 15.25 27.89 2.00
CA VAL A 39 16.44 27.99 2.86
C VAL A 39 16.48 29.38 3.48
N GLY A 40 16.62 29.47 4.80
CA GLY A 40 16.64 30.73 5.54
C GLY A 40 17.57 31.77 4.91
N ALA A 41 17.10 33.03 4.87
CA ALA A 41 17.67 34.16 4.14
C ALA A 41 19.20 34.14 3.97
N SER A 42 19.67 33.66 2.83
CA SER A 42 21.04 33.87 2.35
C SER A 42 20.98 34.63 1.04
N ASN A 43 21.54 35.84 1.05
CA ASN A 43 21.66 36.73 -0.10
C ASN A 43 22.67 36.17 -1.11
N THR A 44 22.24 35.35 -2.06
CA THR A 44 22.99 35.11 -3.30
C THR A 44 22.04 34.65 -4.42
N ASP A 45 21.91 35.46 -5.47
CA ASP A 45 21.14 35.24 -6.71
C ASP A 45 21.64 34.06 -7.59
N THR A 46 22.35 33.09 -7.00
CA THR A 46 23.12 32.07 -7.74
C THR A 46 22.79 30.62 -7.36
N GLU A 47 21.94 30.40 -6.35
CA GLU A 47 21.51 29.05 -5.96
C GLU A 47 20.40 28.53 -6.90
N PRO A 48 20.45 27.26 -7.32
CA PRO A 48 19.39 26.67 -8.14
C PRO A 48 18.07 26.68 -7.36
N THR A 49 16.97 27.00 -8.04
CA THR A 49 15.64 26.93 -7.40
C THR A 49 15.31 25.48 -7.06
N GLN A 50 15.13 25.20 -5.77
CA GLN A 50 14.79 23.88 -5.26
C GLN A 50 13.33 23.79 -4.85
N TYR A 51 12.80 22.57 -4.79
CA TYR A 51 11.41 22.28 -4.42
C TYR A 51 11.31 21.14 -3.41
N ASP A 52 10.38 21.29 -2.48
CA ASP A 52 9.93 20.23 -1.59
C ASP A 52 8.77 19.49 -2.26
N VAL A 53 9.00 18.23 -2.60
CA VAL A 53 8.01 17.38 -3.28
C VAL A 53 7.50 16.35 -2.27
N SER A 54 6.21 16.42 -1.95
CA SER A 54 5.55 15.43 -1.09
C SER A 54 5.07 14.25 -1.95
N VAL A 55 5.59 13.06 -1.66
CA VAL A 55 5.27 11.81 -2.38
C VAL A 55 4.64 10.82 -1.40
N ARG A 56 3.46 10.30 -1.72
CA ARG A 56 2.85 9.20 -0.99
C ARG A 56 3.19 7.87 -1.64
N ILE A 57 3.84 6.98 -0.90
CA ILE A 57 4.06 5.58 -1.25
C ILE A 57 3.46 4.75 -0.13
N ASP A 58 2.48 3.91 -0.48
CA ASP A 58 1.64 3.20 0.49
C ASP A 58 1.08 4.14 1.58
N GLU A 59 1.40 3.86 2.85
CA GLU A 59 0.98 4.64 4.02
C GLU A 59 2.02 5.67 4.46
N THR A 60 3.06 5.93 3.65
CA THR A 60 4.14 6.84 4.03
C THR A 60 4.21 8.01 3.08
N VAL A 61 4.22 9.22 3.64
CA VAL A 61 4.51 10.44 2.90
C VAL A 61 5.98 10.78 3.11
N TYR A 62 6.71 10.85 1.99
CA TYR A 62 8.09 11.32 1.93
C TYR A 62 8.08 12.74 1.37
N VAL A 63 8.70 13.68 2.08
CA VAL A 63 9.04 14.99 1.52
C VAL A 63 10.47 14.87 1.01
N VAL A 64 10.65 15.11 -0.28
CA VAL A 64 11.96 14.98 -0.95
C VAL A 64 12.38 16.29 -1.58
N LEU A 65 13.69 16.55 -1.59
CA LEU A 65 14.26 17.74 -2.22
C LEU A 65 14.47 17.48 -3.72
N TYR A 66 13.87 18.30 -4.56
CA TYR A 66 14.08 18.28 -6.00
C TYR A 66 14.85 19.52 -6.45
N THR A 67 15.92 19.29 -7.22
CA THR A 67 16.68 20.34 -7.90
C THR A 67 16.55 20.12 -9.40
N PRO A 68 15.88 21.02 -10.16
CA PRO A 68 15.82 20.94 -11.61
C PRO A 68 17.22 21.05 -12.23
N SER A 69 17.45 20.35 -13.33
CA SER A 69 18.66 20.54 -14.14
C SER A 69 18.70 21.96 -14.72
N TYR A 70 19.91 22.56 -14.75
CA TYR A 70 20.16 23.95 -15.14
C TYR A 70 19.29 24.45 -16.32
N GLY A 71 18.53 25.52 -16.08
CA GLY A 71 17.76 26.24 -17.11
C GLY A 71 16.34 25.71 -17.37
N SER A 72 15.91 24.62 -16.72
CA SER A 72 14.53 24.14 -16.82
C SER A 72 13.65 24.75 -15.72
N ASN A 73 12.79 25.70 -16.12
CA ASN A 73 11.75 26.27 -15.24
C ASN A 73 10.43 25.48 -15.30
N THR A 74 10.42 24.31 -15.94
CA THR A 74 9.20 23.51 -16.09
C THR A 74 9.01 22.60 -14.90
N VAL A 75 7.88 22.77 -14.23
CA VAL A 75 7.41 21.94 -13.12
C VAL A 75 7.20 20.51 -13.63
N GLU A 76 8.21 19.64 -13.49
CA GLU A 76 8.11 18.22 -13.87
C GLU A 76 7.17 17.42 -12.94
N PHE A 77 6.85 17.98 -11.77
CA PHE A 77 5.99 17.36 -10.76
C PHE A 77 4.76 18.22 -10.47
N SER A 78 3.59 17.67 -10.75
CA SER A 78 2.30 18.27 -10.37
C SER A 78 1.55 17.33 -9.43
N GLU A 79 0.71 17.92 -8.57
CA GLU A 79 -0.18 17.15 -7.70
C GLU A 79 -1.01 16.14 -8.50
N GLY A 80 -1.16 14.93 -7.96
CA GLY A 80 -1.90 13.84 -8.58
C GLY A 80 -1.13 13.02 -9.61
N LEU A 81 0.08 13.42 -10.02
CA LEU A 81 0.91 12.58 -10.88
C LEU A 81 1.44 11.35 -10.14
N GLU A 82 1.49 10.22 -10.84
CA GLU A 82 2.03 8.97 -10.32
C GLU A 82 3.35 8.60 -11.02
N PHE A 83 4.35 8.22 -10.23
CA PHE A 83 5.64 7.74 -10.72
C PHE A 83 6.08 6.49 -9.98
N LEU A 84 7.10 5.81 -10.53
CA LEU A 84 7.74 4.67 -9.87
C LEU A 84 8.94 5.14 -9.05
N PHE A 85 8.93 4.80 -7.77
CA PHE A 85 9.96 5.16 -6.81
C PHE A 85 10.55 3.94 -6.14
N SER A 86 11.84 3.99 -5.84
CA SER A 86 12.53 3.04 -5.00
C SER A 86 12.96 3.74 -3.71
N VAL A 87 12.59 3.17 -2.56
CA VAL A 87 12.82 3.79 -1.25
C VAL A 87 14.17 3.33 -0.70
N GLY A 88 15.15 4.24 -0.66
CA GLY A 88 16.42 4.05 0.01
C GLY A 88 16.38 4.55 1.46
N LYS A 89 17.53 4.46 2.15
CA LYS A 89 17.67 4.92 3.53
C LYS A 89 17.51 6.44 3.67
N GLU A 90 18.08 7.20 2.74
CA GLU A 90 18.17 8.67 2.78
C GLU A 90 17.69 9.31 1.47
N THR A 91 17.35 8.49 0.47
CA THR A 91 16.96 8.96 -0.86
C THR A 91 15.76 8.20 -1.38
N LEU A 92 14.92 8.90 -2.13
CA LEU A 92 13.87 8.34 -2.96
C LEU A 92 14.36 8.34 -4.42
N THR A 93 14.54 7.17 -5.02
CA THR A 93 15.00 7.07 -6.41
C THR A 93 13.81 7.03 -7.34
N LEU A 94 13.63 8.07 -8.15
CA LEU A 94 12.63 8.15 -9.20
C LEU A 94 13.11 7.41 -10.46
N ALA A 95 12.29 6.49 -10.97
CA ALA A 95 12.54 5.87 -12.27
C ALA A 95 12.28 6.88 -13.40
N THR A 96 13.32 7.22 -14.15
CA THR A 96 13.26 8.12 -15.32
C THR A 96 13.70 7.38 -16.58
N PRO A 97 12.90 6.40 -17.07
CA PRO A 97 13.26 5.64 -18.26
C PRO A 97 13.37 6.57 -19.48
N GLY A 98 14.52 6.54 -20.17
CA GLY A 98 14.76 7.31 -21.39
C GLY A 98 15.48 8.65 -21.23
N LYS A 99 15.80 9.11 -20.00
CA LYS A 99 16.75 10.21 -19.77
C LYS A 99 18.19 9.66 -19.75
N SER A 100 19.15 10.39 -20.34
CA SER A 100 20.57 9.97 -20.46
C SER A 100 21.27 9.74 -19.12
N ASP A 101 20.76 10.33 -18.05
CA ASP A 101 21.47 10.48 -16.77
C ASP A 101 21.07 9.40 -15.74
N GLY A 102 20.29 8.40 -16.14
CA GLY A 102 19.82 7.34 -15.25
C GLY A 102 18.70 7.80 -14.31
N ASN A 103 18.40 6.98 -13.29
CA ASN A 103 17.35 7.25 -12.32
C ASN A 103 17.70 8.49 -11.46
N THR A 104 16.71 9.32 -11.14
CA THR A 104 16.93 10.54 -10.35
C THR A 104 16.87 10.23 -8.86
N ASN A 105 17.95 10.51 -8.12
CA ASN A 105 17.98 10.34 -6.66
C ASN A 105 17.54 11.63 -5.97
N LEU A 106 16.45 11.56 -5.20
CA LEU A 106 15.87 12.68 -4.48
C LEU A 106 16.16 12.53 -2.98
N PRO A 107 16.90 13.45 -2.34
CA PRO A 107 17.14 13.40 -0.89
C PRO A 107 15.83 13.45 -0.10
N ILE A 108 15.67 12.56 0.88
CA ILE A 108 14.51 12.56 1.79
C ILE A 108 14.76 13.61 2.88
N LEU A 109 13.91 14.63 2.94
CA LEU A 109 13.92 15.67 3.97
C LEU A 109 13.09 15.26 5.19
N ARG A 110 11.93 14.64 4.95
CA ARG A 110 11.01 14.22 6.01
C ARG A 110 10.28 12.95 5.63
N THR A 111 10.10 12.07 6.60
CA THR A 111 9.24 10.88 6.47
C THR A 111 8.12 11.00 7.48
N THR A 112 6.88 10.85 7.03
CA THR A 112 5.70 10.85 7.88
C THR A 112 4.87 9.63 7.57
N LYS A 113 4.75 8.72 8.55
CA LYS A 113 3.83 7.60 8.45
C LYS A 113 2.42 8.16 8.67
N LEU A 114 1.56 8.01 7.66
CA LEU A 114 0.15 8.34 7.79
C LEU A 114 -0.48 7.41 8.82
N PRO A 115 -1.49 7.87 9.57
CA PRO A 115 -2.31 6.94 10.34
C PRO A 115 -2.86 5.89 9.38
N ALA A 116 -2.84 4.62 9.80
CA ALA A 116 -3.40 3.52 9.03
C ALA A 116 -4.78 3.94 8.53
N GLN A 117 -4.92 4.10 7.22
CA GLN A 117 -6.23 4.39 6.66
C GLN A 117 -7.09 3.15 6.89
N PRO A 118 -8.40 3.31 7.16
CA PRO A 118 -9.27 2.14 7.21
C PRO A 118 -9.11 1.41 5.88
N ALA A 119 -8.78 0.12 5.94
CA ALA A 119 -8.44 -0.66 4.77
C ALA A 119 -9.61 -0.77 3.77
N ILE A 120 -10.81 -0.34 4.19
CA ILE A 120 -11.98 -0.11 3.38
C ILE A 120 -12.52 1.31 3.67
N ASP A 121 -12.48 2.19 2.69
CA ASP A 121 -13.19 3.48 2.77
C ASP A 121 -14.67 3.28 2.38
N TRP A 122 -15.50 3.09 3.39
CA TRP A 122 -16.95 2.90 3.27
C TRP A 122 -17.72 4.12 2.75
N SER A 123 -17.06 5.28 2.60
CA SER A 123 -17.66 6.48 2.01
C SER A 123 -17.59 6.49 0.48
N LYS A 124 -16.75 5.61 -0.11
CA LYS A 124 -16.62 5.48 -1.58
C LYS A 124 -17.86 4.85 -2.22
N ALA A 125 -18.03 5.09 -3.52
CA ALA A 125 -19.14 4.55 -4.29
C ALA A 125 -19.12 3.00 -4.31
N PRO A 126 -20.29 2.34 -4.40
CA PRO A 126 -20.39 0.87 -4.48
C PRO A 126 -19.48 0.22 -5.54
N SER A 127 -19.26 0.92 -6.67
CA SER A 127 -18.42 0.45 -7.78
C SER A 127 -16.93 0.34 -7.42
N GLN A 128 -16.44 1.06 -6.41
CA GLN A 128 -15.04 1.03 -5.96
C GLN A 128 -14.81 0.08 -4.78
N TYR A 129 -15.88 -0.43 -4.19
CA TYR A 129 -15.81 -1.24 -2.98
C TYR A 129 -15.15 -2.60 -3.24
N TYR A 130 -15.48 -3.24 -4.36
CA TYR A 130 -14.90 -4.53 -4.74
C TYR A 130 -13.37 -4.46 -4.92
N SER A 131 -12.87 -3.46 -5.66
CA SER A 131 -11.44 -3.34 -5.95
C SER A 131 -10.63 -3.03 -4.68
N MET A 132 -11.13 -2.15 -3.81
CA MET A 132 -10.52 -1.87 -2.51
C MET A 132 -10.47 -3.12 -1.63
N LYS A 133 -11.59 -3.86 -1.57
CA LYS A 133 -11.68 -5.09 -0.80
C LYS A 133 -10.72 -6.16 -1.30
N MET A 134 -10.65 -6.39 -2.61
CA MET A 134 -9.72 -7.37 -3.16
C MET A 134 -8.27 -6.97 -2.91
N LYS A 135 -7.93 -5.69 -3.06
CA LYS A 135 -6.59 -5.19 -2.70
C LYS A 135 -6.28 -5.48 -1.23
N ASN A 136 -7.17 -5.11 -0.32
CA ASN A 136 -7.01 -5.33 1.11
C ASN A 136 -6.85 -6.81 1.47
N LEU A 137 -7.73 -7.68 0.96
CA LEU A 137 -7.65 -9.13 1.19
C LEU A 137 -6.35 -9.72 0.65
N SER A 138 -5.94 -9.34 -0.57
CA SER A 138 -4.69 -9.82 -1.17
C SER A 138 -3.47 -9.39 -0.35
N THR A 139 -3.43 -8.14 0.11
CA THR A 139 -2.32 -7.60 0.90
C THR A 139 -2.28 -8.19 2.31
N GLU A 140 -3.37 -8.09 3.08
CA GLU A 140 -3.38 -8.46 4.50
C GLU A 140 -3.30 -9.98 4.73
N LEU A 141 -3.81 -10.77 3.78
CA LEU A 141 -3.76 -12.23 3.85
C LEU A 141 -2.60 -12.82 3.04
N ASN A 142 -1.83 -11.99 2.33
CA ASN A 142 -0.76 -12.42 1.44
C ASN A 142 -1.22 -13.57 0.51
N LEU A 143 -2.32 -13.33 -0.22
CA LEU A 143 -2.96 -14.36 -1.05
C LEU A 143 -2.11 -14.68 -2.28
N SER A 144 -1.92 -15.98 -2.58
CA SER A 144 -1.33 -16.40 -3.85
C SER A 144 -2.27 -16.13 -5.03
N ASP A 145 -1.74 -16.11 -6.26
CA ASP A 145 -2.56 -15.89 -7.46
C ASP A 145 -3.70 -16.90 -7.59
N GLU A 146 -3.45 -18.17 -7.24
CA GLU A 146 -4.48 -19.21 -7.23
C GLU A 146 -5.56 -18.94 -6.17
N GLN A 147 -5.17 -18.50 -4.97
CA GLN A 147 -6.12 -18.13 -3.92
C GLN A 147 -6.94 -16.91 -4.33
N GLN A 148 -6.29 -15.89 -4.92
CA GLN A 148 -6.97 -14.69 -5.43
C GLN A 148 -8.00 -15.03 -6.50
N ALA A 149 -7.68 -15.94 -7.44
CA ALA A 149 -8.62 -16.38 -8.48
C ALA A 149 -9.87 -17.04 -7.89
N LYS A 150 -9.73 -17.84 -6.82
CA LYS A 150 -10.85 -18.49 -6.13
C LYS A 150 -11.65 -17.53 -5.24
N ILE A 151 -10.97 -16.55 -4.61
CA ILE A 151 -11.57 -15.58 -3.69
C ILE A 151 -12.30 -14.46 -4.43
N LYS A 152 -11.81 -14.05 -5.60
CA LYS A 152 -12.38 -12.99 -6.44
C LYS A 152 -13.90 -13.09 -6.61
N PRO A 153 -14.47 -14.19 -7.13
CA PRO A 153 -15.92 -14.27 -7.33
C PRO A 153 -16.71 -14.24 -6.00
N ILE A 154 -16.12 -14.74 -4.90
CA ILE A 154 -16.75 -14.70 -3.58
C ILE A 154 -16.79 -13.25 -3.06
N ALA A 155 -15.67 -12.53 -3.17
CA ALA A 155 -15.55 -11.14 -2.73
C ALA A 155 -16.41 -10.19 -3.58
N GLU A 156 -16.56 -10.47 -4.88
CA GLU A 156 -17.46 -9.74 -5.78
C GLU A 156 -18.92 -9.91 -5.36
N GLN A 157 -19.36 -11.15 -5.14
CA GLN A 157 -20.71 -11.44 -4.64
C GLN A 157 -20.97 -10.75 -3.29
N GLU A 158 -20.05 -10.90 -2.32
CA GLU A 158 -20.17 -10.27 -1.01
C GLU A 158 -20.26 -8.73 -1.14
N SER A 159 -19.51 -8.14 -2.07
CA SER A 159 -19.51 -6.70 -2.32
C SER A 159 -20.84 -6.19 -2.87
N ALA A 160 -21.41 -6.91 -3.84
CA ALA A 160 -22.71 -6.58 -4.40
C ALA A 160 -23.82 -6.64 -3.34
N GLU A 161 -23.85 -7.70 -2.53
CA GLU A 161 -24.83 -7.87 -1.46
C GLU A 161 -24.64 -6.84 -0.34
N ALA A 162 -23.39 -6.62 0.11
CA ALA A 162 -23.10 -5.68 1.19
C ALA A 162 -23.38 -4.22 0.78
N GLY A 163 -23.15 -3.85 -0.48
CA GLY A 163 -23.47 -2.53 -1.01
C GLY A 163 -24.95 -2.19 -0.82
N GLY A 164 -25.84 -3.15 -1.09
CA GLY A 164 -27.28 -3.00 -0.85
C GLY A 164 -27.63 -2.71 0.61
N VAL A 165 -26.82 -3.13 1.58
CA VAL A 165 -27.07 -2.94 3.01
C VAL A 165 -26.46 -1.65 3.54
N ILE A 166 -25.26 -1.28 3.07
CA ILE A 166 -24.50 -0.13 3.57
C ILE A 166 -25.04 1.19 3.02
N PHE A 167 -25.51 1.18 1.77
CA PHE A 167 -25.97 2.38 1.08
C PHE A 167 -27.50 2.58 1.15
N THR A 168 -28.27 1.60 1.64
CA THR A 168 -29.70 1.79 1.87
C THR A 168 -29.95 2.53 3.18
N GLN A 169 -30.70 3.63 3.10
CA GLN A 169 -31.11 4.42 4.28
C GLN A 169 -32.46 3.98 4.84
N VAL A 170 -33.23 3.19 4.08
CA VAL A 170 -34.60 2.79 4.42
C VAL A 170 -34.68 1.66 5.46
N VAL A 171 -33.57 0.98 5.76
CA VAL A 171 -33.51 -0.15 6.71
C VAL A 171 -32.97 0.34 8.07
N PRO A 172 -33.60 -0.05 9.21
CA PRO A 172 -33.12 0.32 10.55
C PRO A 172 -31.65 -0.08 10.80
N ARG A 173 -30.90 0.75 11.54
CA ARG A 173 -29.47 0.56 11.86
C ARG A 173 -29.10 -0.86 12.30
N LYS A 174 -29.81 -1.39 13.29
CA LYS A 174 -29.52 -2.71 13.87
C LYS A 174 -29.71 -3.83 12.83
N GLU A 175 -30.68 -3.66 11.95
CA GLU A 175 -30.98 -4.61 10.89
C GLU A 175 -29.92 -4.56 9.80
N ARG A 176 -29.45 -3.37 9.40
CA ARG A 176 -28.32 -3.22 8.46
C ARG A 176 -27.07 -3.94 8.94
N LEU A 177 -26.65 -3.71 10.19
CA LEU A 177 -25.47 -4.37 10.74
C LEU A 177 -25.65 -5.91 10.78
N SER A 178 -26.83 -6.39 11.15
CA SER A 178 -27.12 -7.83 11.16
C SER A 178 -27.12 -8.45 9.76
N GLN A 179 -27.66 -7.76 8.75
CA GLN A 179 -27.64 -8.22 7.36
C GLN A 179 -26.20 -8.28 6.82
N TRP A 180 -25.40 -7.24 7.07
CA TRP A 180 -23.99 -7.23 6.70
C TRP A 180 -23.21 -8.39 7.33
N GLU A 181 -23.40 -8.66 8.63
CA GLU A 181 -22.76 -9.79 9.31
C GLU A 181 -23.13 -11.14 8.70
N LYS A 182 -24.39 -11.31 8.27
CA LYS A 182 -24.83 -12.54 7.59
C LYS A 182 -24.12 -12.72 6.24
N ILE A 183 -24.03 -11.65 5.45
CA ILE A 183 -23.36 -11.64 4.13
C ILE A 183 -21.88 -12.00 4.29
N VAL A 184 -21.19 -11.33 5.23
CA VAL A 184 -19.77 -11.59 5.55
C VAL A 184 -19.57 -13.04 5.97
N ARG A 185 -20.41 -13.57 6.87
CA ARG A 185 -20.29 -14.94 7.36
C ARG A 185 -20.46 -15.98 6.24
N LEU A 186 -21.38 -15.75 5.30
CA LEU A 186 -21.59 -16.63 4.15
C LEU A 186 -20.38 -16.61 3.21
N SER A 187 -19.82 -15.43 2.97
CA SER A 187 -18.58 -15.25 2.20
C SER A 187 -17.41 -15.98 2.87
N ASP A 188 -17.23 -15.78 4.18
CA ASP A 188 -16.19 -16.40 4.99
C ASP A 188 -16.27 -17.94 4.94
N GLN A 189 -17.48 -18.53 4.97
CA GLN A 189 -17.66 -19.98 4.80
C GLN A 189 -17.13 -20.49 3.45
N LYS A 190 -17.32 -19.72 2.38
CA LYS A 190 -16.81 -20.06 1.04
C LYS A 190 -15.29 -19.84 0.92
N MET A 191 -14.74 -18.84 1.63
CA MET A 191 -13.30 -18.55 1.61
C MET A 191 -12.47 -19.50 2.47
N LYS A 192 -13.02 -20.02 3.57
CA LYS A 192 -12.32 -20.90 4.52
C LYS A 192 -11.54 -22.06 3.88
N PRO A 193 -12.09 -22.86 2.93
CA PRO A 193 -11.33 -23.96 2.32
C PRO A 193 -10.17 -23.51 1.41
N VAL A 194 -10.14 -22.24 1.00
CA VAL A 194 -9.09 -21.68 0.13
C VAL A 194 -7.93 -21.12 0.95
N LEU A 195 -8.18 -20.75 2.20
CA LEU A 195 -7.23 -20.07 3.07
C LEU A 195 -6.49 -21.06 3.98
N SER A 196 -5.23 -20.75 4.28
CA SER A 196 -4.52 -21.42 5.37
C SER A 196 -5.12 -21.03 6.72
N GLN A 197 -4.80 -21.79 7.77
CA GLN A 197 -5.27 -21.51 9.12
C GLN A 197 -4.84 -20.11 9.60
N ALA A 198 -3.61 -19.69 9.30
CA ALA A 198 -3.11 -18.36 9.67
C ALA A 198 -3.84 -17.24 8.91
N GLN A 199 -4.06 -17.42 7.61
CA GLN A 199 -4.83 -16.47 6.79
C GLN A 199 -6.28 -16.37 7.28
N TRP A 200 -6.89 -17.49 7.66
CA TRP A 200 -8.23 -17.52 8.23
C TRP A 200 -8.33 -16.75 9.55
N GLN A 201 -7.37 -16.94 10.46
CA GLN A 201 -7.33 -16.19 11.73
C GLN A 201 -7.19 -14.68 11.47
N LYS A 202 -6.28 -14.28 10.57
CA LYS A 202 -6.11 -12.88 10.19
C LYS A 202 -7.39 -12.31 9.55
N LEU A 203 -8.07 -13.06 8.69
CA LEU A 203 -9.36 -12.65 8.12
C LEU A 203 -10.40 -12.39 9.22
N GLN A 204 -10.49 -13.24 10.24
CA GLN A 204 -11.43 -13.03 11.35
C GLN A 204 -11.15 -11.74 12.12
N GLU A 205 -9.87 -11.37 12.33
CA GLU A 205 -9.53 -10.08 12.94
C GLU A 205 -9.95 -8.91 12.04
N LEU A 206 -9.67 -8.98 10.72
CA LEU A 206 -10.12 -7.97 9.77
C LEU A 206 -11.65 -7.78 9.79
N ARG A 207 -12.42 -8.87 9.95
CA ARG A 207 -13.90 -8.78 10.04
C ARG A 207 -14.37 -8.06 11.30
N LYS A 208 -13.66 -8.20 12.43
CA LYS A 208 -13.98 -7.47 13.67
C LYS A 208 -13.77 -5.98 13.49
N ASP A 209 -12.66 -5.59 12.86
CA ASP A 209 -12.36 -4.19 12.59
C ASP A 209 -13.39 -3.57 11.63
N GLN A 210 -13.70 -4.26 10.53
CA GLN A 210 -14.75 -3.84 9.59
C GLN A 210 -16.12 -3.66 10.28
N LYS A 211 -16.50 -4.58 11.18
CA LYS A 211 -17.75 -4.49 11.93
C LYS A 211 -17.77 -3.25 12.84
N ARG A 212 -16.65 -2.94 13.51
CA ARG A 212 -16.51 -1.76 14.36
C ARG A 212 -16.65 -0.48 13.53
N GLU A 213 -15.90 -0.36 12.44
CA GLU A 213 -15.96 0.79 11.54
C GLU A 213 -17.35 1.02 10.97
N LEU A 214 -18.01 -0.04 10.48
CA LEU A 214 -19.35 0.06 9.92
C LEU A 214 -20.38 0.48 10.98
N LYS A 215 -20.25 -0.04 12.22
CA LYS A 215 -21.13 0.36 13.33
C LYS A 215 -21.03 1.86 13.62
N ASP A 216 -19.82 2.42 13.58
CA ASP A 216 -19.56 3.85 13.85
C ASP A 216 -20.06 4.73 12.70
N LEU A 217 -19.83 4.31 11.46
CA LEU A 217 -20.33 4.99 10.26
C LEU A 217 -21.85 5.07 10.20
N ILE A 218 -22.53 3.97 10.50
CA ILE A 218 -23.99 3.95 10.55
C ILE A 218 -24.49 4.89 11.68
N ALA A 219 -23.79 4.93 12.82
CA ALA A 219 -24.12 5.86 13.91
C ALA A 219 -24.05 7.33 13.46
N LYS A 220 -22.97 7.67 12.75
CA LYS A 220 -22.72 9.02 12.24
C LYS A 220 -23.77 9.44 11.23
N LYS A 221 -24.03 8.64 10.19
CA LYS A 221 -25.05 8.96 9.17
C LYS A 221 -26.45 9.15 9.76
N ASP A 222 -26.85 8.32 10.72
CA ASP A 222 -28.15 8.45 11.38
C ASP A 222 -28.27 9.74 12.22
N SER A 223 -27.15 10.28 12.71
CA SER A 223 -27.12 11.56 13.43
C SER A 223 -27.16 12.78 12.50
N GLU A 224 -26.65 12.62 11.27
CA GLU A 224 -26.63 13.68 10.25
C GLU A 224 -27.98 13.80 9.52
N GLY A 225 -28.67 12.69 9.24
CA GLY A 225 -30.00 12.69 8.60
C GLY A 225 -31.17 13.04 9.53
N ARG A 226 -30.91 13.38 10.80
CA ARG A 226 -31.92 13.79 11.80
C ARG A 226 -31.89 15.30 12.10
N LYS A 227 -31.06 16.07 11.39
CA LYS A 227 -31.04 17.54 11.38
C LYS A 227 -31.76 18.06 10.15
#